data_AF-A0A7Y5FGL7-F1
#
_entry.id   AF-A0A7Y5FGL7-F1
#
_cell.length_a   1.000
_cell.length_b   1.000
_cell.length_c   1.000
_cell.angle_alpha   90.00
_cell.angle_beta   90.00
_cell.angle_gamma   90.00
#
_symmetry.space_group_name_H-M   'P 1'
#
loop_
_entity.id
_entity.type
_entity.pdbx_description
1 polymer ?
#
loop_
_entity_poly.entity_id
_entity_poly.type
_entity_poly.pdbx_seq_one_letter_code
_entity_poly.pdbx_strand_id
1 'polypeptide(L)'
;MKRLIVFFAAALALLLVGLAALKLEARTPSSTQFYGKAILMNGEPAEQYTEVQAWLGGAPIGNPGYVWDTRGNYIIEGSDSDFPTGTYSVHADDGHWTGSVSAYHIQGSATHTDDIIMVPY
;
A
#
# COMPACT_ATOMS: atom_id res chain seq x y z
N MET A 1 -65.47 13.48 -11.60
CA MET A 1 -64.59 13.20 -10.45
C MET A 1 -63.16 13.25 -10.98
N LYS A 2 -62.48 14.38 -10.85
CA LYS A 2 -61.58 14.69 -9.72
C LYS A 2 -60.33 13.80 -9.73
N ARG A 3 -59.32 14.27 -10.46
CA ARG A 3 -57.94 14.47 -9.97
C ARG A 3 -57.41 13.40 -9.01
N LEU A 4 -56.79 12.36 -9.53
CA LEU A 4 -55.77 11.54 -8.86
C LEU A 4 -55.49 10.42 -9.86
N ILE A 5 -54.34 10.39 -10.53
CA ILE A 5 -53.47 9.24 -10.92
C ILE A 5 -52.39 9.73 -11.92
N VAL A 6 -52.01 11.02 -11.92
CA VAL A 6 -50.90 11.51 -12.77
C VAL A 6 -49.56 11.58 -12.01
N PHE A 7 -49.52 11.13 -10.75
CA PHE A 7 -48.33 11.29 -9.91
C PHE A 7 -47.43 10.05 -9.75
N PHE A 8 -47.74 8.91 -10.38
CA PHE A 8 -46.91 7.70 -10.23
C PHE A 8 -45.94 7.40 -11.37
N ALA A 9 -45.99 8.12 -12.49
CA ALA A 9 -45.05 7.93 -13.59
C ALA A 9 -43.80 8.84 -13.52
N ALA A 10 -43.79 9.87 -12.65
CA ALA A 10 -42.65 10.76 -12.49
C ALA A 10 -41.60 10.25 -11.49
N ALA A 11 -41.95 9.27 -10.64
CA ALA A 11 -41.03 8.73 -9.63
C ALA A 11 -40.07 7.67 -10.19
N LEU A 12 -40.40 7.00 -11.31
CA LEU A 12 -39.58 5.92 -11.85
C LEU A 12 -38.49 6.42 -12.81
N ALA A 13 -38.68 7.57 -13.46
CA ALA A 13 -37.64 8.18 -14.31
C ALA A 13 -36.51 8.83 -13.49
N LEU A 14 -36.80 9.28 -12.26
CA LEU A 14 -35.79 9.80 -11.34
C LEU A 14 -34.97 8.69 -10.64
N LEU A 15 -35.43 7.43 -10.67
CA LEU A 15 -34.64 6.30 -10.16
C LEU A 15 -33.58 5.80 -11.15
N LEU A 16 -33.75 6.06 -12.44
CA LEU A 16 -32.81 5.64 -13.49
C LEU A 16 -31.72 6.68 -13.80
N VAL A 17 -31.93 7.95 -13.42
CA VAL A 17 -30.89 9.01 -13.55
C VAL A 17 -29.90 8.97 -12.37
N GLY A 18 -30.26 8.34 -11.25
CA GLY A 18 -29.37 8.15 -10.10
C GLY A 18 -28.29 7.06 -10.29
N LEU A 19 -28.40 6.25 -11.36
CA LEU A 19 -27.50 5.11 -11.59
C LEU A 19 -26.26 5.46 -12.45
N ALA A 20 -26.07 6.73 -12.79
CA ALA A 20 -24.94 7.19 -13.63
C ALA A 20 -23.94 8.08 -12.87
N ALA A 21 -24.09 8.25 -11.55
CA ALA A 21 -23.25 9.16 -10.77
C ALA A 21 -22.76 8.58 -9.42
N LEU A 22 -22.76 7.26 -9.23
CA LEU A 22 -21.70 6.68 -8.41
C LEU A 22 -20.44 6.66 -9.27
N LYS A 23 -19.86 7.86 -9.34
CA LYS A 23 -18.43 8.11 -9.39
C LYS A 23 -17.79 6.89 -8.73
N LEU A 24 -17.17 6.03 -9.55
CA LEU A 24 -16.15 5.11 -9.10
C LEU A 24 -15.22 6.03 -8.32
N GLU A 25 -15.37 6.07 -6.99
CA GLU A 25 -14.43 6.78 -6.15
C GLU A 25 -13.11 6.20 -6.59
N ALA A 26 -12.32 7.07 -7.24
CA ALA A 26 -10.98 6.75 -7.66
C ALA A 26 -10.41 6.01 -6.47
N ARG A 27 -10.11 4.72 -6.68
CA ARG A 27 -9.40 3.90 -5.72
C ARG A 27 -8.32 4.82 -5.21
N THR A 28 -8.40 5.25 -3.95
CA THR A 28 -7.39 6.12 -3.37
C THR A 28 -6.08 5.47 -3.79
N PRO A 29 -5.16 6.15 -4.50
CA PRO A 29 -3.89 5.54 -4.83
C PRO A 29 -3.40 4.94 -3.52
N SER A 30 -3.21 3.62 -3.50
CA SER A 30 -2.94 2.96 -2.22
C SER A 30 -1.73 3.68 -1.67
N SER A 31 -1.87 4.31 -0.50
CA SER A 31 -0.74 4.96 0.16
C SER A 31 0.42 3.97 0.28
N THR A 32 0.11 2.68 0.37
CA THR A 32 1.06 1.57 0.30
C THR A 32 1.82 1.51 -1.03
N GLN A 33 3.14 1.64 -0.92
CA GLN A 33 4.10 1.48 -2.01
C GLN A 33 4.76 0.11 -1.95
N PHE A 34 5.20 -0.31 -0.76
CA PHE A 34 5.75 -1.63 -0.49
C PHE A 34 5.12 -2.26 0.73
N TYR A 35 4.99 -3.59 0.70
CA TYR A 35 4.59 -4.36 1.87
C TYR A 35 5.18 -5.78 1.80
N GLY A 36 5.49 -6.34 2.96
CA GLY A 36 6.13 -7.64 3.06
C GLY A 36 6.36 -8.02 4.51
N LYS A 37 7.29 -8.95 4.73
CA LYS A 37 7.74 -9.31 6.07
C LYS A 37 9.24 -9.10 6.22
N ALA A 38 9.64 -8.73 7.42
CA ALA A 38 11.00 -8.82 7.89
C ALA A 38 11.09 -9.97 8.89
N ILE A 39 12.02 -10.90 8.65
CA ILE A 39 12.29 -12.04 9.53
C ILE A 39 13.78 -12.13 9.80
N LEU A 40 14.14 -12.47 11.03
CA LEU A 40 15.51 -12.75 11.42
C LEU A 40 15.98 -14.06 10.75
N MET A 41 17.29 -14.25 10.59
CA MET A 41 17.86 -15.45 9.94
C MET A 41 17.51 -16.77 10.63
N ASN A 42 17.10 -16.71 11.90
CA ASN A 42 16.63 -17.85 12.68
C ASN A 42 15.15 -18.19 12.42
N GLY A 43 14.46 -17.42 11.57
CA GLY A 43 13.06 -17.60 11.19
C GLY A 43 12.05 -16.84 12.07
N GLU A 44 12.51 -16.18 13.14
CA GLU A 44 11.63 -15.35 13.98
C GLU A 44 11.27 -14.03 13.28
N PRO A 45 10.09 -13.47 13.53
CA PRO A 45 9.76 -12.14 13.03
C PRO A 45 10.70 -11.06 13.56
N ALA A 46 11.00 -10.05 12.73
CA ALA A 46 11.64 -8.83 13.21
C ALA A 46 10.78 -8.11 14.25
N GLU A 47 11.41 -7.35 15.16
CA GLU A 47 10.72 -6.65 16.22
C GLU A 47 9.81 -5.55 15.67
N GLN A 48 8.71 -5.28 16.38
CA GLN A 48 7.86 -4.14 16.07
C GLN A 48 8.67 -2.85 16.14
N TYR A 49 8.41 -1.92 15.21
CA TYR A 49 9.16 -0.67 15.02
C TYR A 49 10.56 -0.82 14.41
N THR A 50 10.95 -2.01 13.95
CA THR A 50 12.08 -2.15 13.01
C THR A 50 11.83 -1.25 11.80
N GLU A 51 12.79 -0.39 11.47
CA GLU A 51 12.69 0.55 10.35
C GLU A 51 12.82 -0.19 9.03
N VAL A 52 12.01 0.17 8.04
CA VAL A 52 12.10 -0.38 6.68
C VAL A 52 12.10 0.75 5.64
N GLN A 53 13.20 0.88 4.89
CA GLN A 53 13.43 1.97 3.94
C GLN A 53 13.58 1.43 2.51
N ALA A 54 12.89 2.06 1.56
CA ALA A 54 13.06 1.79 0.13
C ALA A 54 14.18 2.65 -0.46
N TRP A 55 14.98 2.07 -1.35
CA TRP A 55 16.10 2.71 -2.04
C TRP A 55 15.98 2.50 -3.56
N LEU A 56 16.20 3.57 -4.33
CA LEU A 56 16.26 3.54 -5.79
C LEU A 56 17.59 4.13 -6.25
N GLY A 57 18.37 3.35 -7.01
CA GLY A 57 19.66 3.83 -7.52
C GLY A 57 20.66 4.24 -6.43
N GLY A 58 20.55 3.66 -5.23
CA GLY A 58 21.45 3.97 -4.10
C GLY A 58 21.07 5.21 -3.28
N ALA A 59 19.89 5.80 -3.50
CA ALA A 59 19.33 6.86 -2.66
C ALA A 59 18.04 6.40 -1.96
N PRO A 60 17.79 6.82 -0.71
CA PRO A 60 16.55 6.51 -0.02
C PRO A 60 15.40 7.29 -0.67
N ILE A 61 14.23 6.66 -0.78
CA ILE A 61 13.04 7.23 -1.41
C ILE A 61 11.87 7.20 -0.43
N GLY A 62 11.14 8.32 -0.38
CA GLY A 62 10.00 8.48 0.51
C GLY A 62 10.39 8.44 1.99
N ASN A 63 9.38 8.33 2.85
CA ASN A 63 9.60 8.12 4.28
C ASN A 63 9.76 6.62 4.57
N PRO A 64 10.52 6.26 5.62
CA PRO A 64 10.60 4.88 6.05
C PRO A 64 9.23 4.38 6.55
N GLY A 65 8.98 3.10 6.29
CA GLY A 65 7.95 2.33 6.96
C GLY A 65 8.50 1.64 8.21
N TYR A 66 7.63 0.90 8.90
CA TYR A 66 8.01 0.13 10.07
C TYR A 66 7.31 -1.22 10.09
N VAL A 67 7.94 -2.19 10.73
CA VAL A 67 7.27 -3.41 11.16
C VAL A 67 6.16 -3.02 12.13
N TRP A 68 4.90 -3.28 11.76
CA TRP A 68 3.72 -2.78 12.46
C TRP A 68 3.05 -3.82 13.35
N ASP A 69 3.40 -5.10 13.22
CA ASP A 69 2.85 -6.18 14.02
C ASP A 69 3.89 -7.20 14.50
N THR A 70 3.47 -8.11 15.38
CA THR A 70 4.32 -9.15 15.96
C THR A 70 4.60 -10.32 15.01
N ARG A 71 4.18 -10.23 13.74
CA ARG A 71 4.43 -11.23 12.70
C ARG A 71 5.48 -10.76 11.71
N GLY A 72 6.09 -9.60 11.97
CA GLY A 72 7.15 -9.03 11.13
C GLY A 72 6.61 -8.31 9.90
N ASN A 73 5.29 -8.10 9.80
CA ASN A 73 4.73 -7.42 8.64
C ASN A 73 5.12 -5.93 8.66
N TYR A 74 5.55 -5.40 7.52
CA TYR A 74 5.83 -3.98 7.34
C TYR A 74 5.01 -3.40 6.18
N ILE A 75 4.85 -2.08 6.21
CA ILE A 75 4.25 -1.30 5.12
C ILE A 75 5.09 -0.03 4.97
N ILE A 76 5.48 0.30 3.73
CA ILE A 76 6.01 1.61 3.35
C ILE A 76 4.90 2.36 2.63
N GLU A 77 4.58 3.55 3.11
CA GLU A 77 3.56 4.42 2.53
C GLU A 77 4.16 5.68 1.92
N GLY A 78 3.50 6.22 0.89
CA GLY A 78 3.88 7.47 0.25
C GLY A 78 3.04 7.78 -0.98
N SER A 79 3.31 8.94 -1.58
CA SER A 79 2.64 9.35 -2.81
C SER A 79 3.27 8.65 -4.01
N ASP A 80 2.47 8.21 -4.98
CA ASP A 80 2.98 7.55 -6.20
C ASP A 80 4.04 8.37 -6.95
N SER A 81 3.97 9.72 -6.88
CA SER A 81 4.97 10.61 -7.49
C SER A 81 6.37 10.41 -6.93
N ASP A 82 6.46 9.97 -5.68
CA ASP A 82 7.73 9.78 -4.97
C ASP A 82 8.31 8.40 -5.28
N PHE A 83 7.50 7.47 -5.79
CA PHE A 83 7.85 6.08 -6.08
C PHE A 83 7.69 5.78 -7.59
N PRO A 84 8.62 6.26 -8.44
CA PRO A 84 8.58 5.95 -9.87
C PRO A 84 8.81 4.46 -10.15
N THR A 85 8.37 3.98 -11.31
CA THR A 85 8.62 2.60 -11.76
C THR A 85 10.12 2.29 -11.79
N GLY A 86 10.51 1.16 -11.21
CA GLY A 86 11.92 0.76 -11.16
C GLY A 86 12.18 -0.45 -10.26
N THR A 87 13.45 -0.87 -10.23
CA THR A 87 13.92 -1.90 -9.29
C THR A 87 14.46 -1.22 -8.04
N TYR A 88 13.83 -1.53 -6.91
CA TYR A 88 14.17 -0.99 -5.60
C TYR A 88 14.92 -2.03 -4.78
N SER A 89 15.76 -1.54 -3.87
CA SER A 89 16.17 -2.32 -2.70
C SER A 89 15.32 -1.87 -1.52
N VAL A 90 14.65 -2.81 -0.85
CA VAL A 90 13.92 -2.55 0.38
C VAL A 90 14.74 -3.13 1.53
N HIS A 91 15.11 -2.27 2.46
CA HIS A 91 16.08 -2.54 3.52
C HIS A 91 15.41 -2.45 4.88
N ALA A 92 15.64 -3.44 5.75
CA ALA A 92 15.21 -3.41 7.14
C ALA A 92 16.42 -3.33 8.08
N ASP A 93 16.32 -2.50 9.12
CA ASP A 93 17.38 -2.27 10.10
C ASP A 93 16.77 -1.93 11.47
N ASP A 94 17.25 -2.58 12.53
CA ASP A 94 16.90 -2.27 13.93
C ASP A 94 18.11 -1.83 14.79
N GLY A 95 19.29 -1.66 14.17
CA GLY A 95 20.56 -1.36 14.84
C GLY A 95 21.32 -2.57 15.38
N HIS A 96 20.73 -3.76 15.33
CA HIS A 96 21.32 -5.05 15.73
C HIS A 96 21.28 -6.09 14.61
N TRP A 97 20.28 -6.01 13.74
CA TRP A 97 20.02 -6.86 12.60
C TRP A 97 19.73 -6.03 11.36
N THR A 98 20.12 -6.54 10.21
CA THR A 98 19.97 -5.86 8.93
C THR A 98 19.69 -6.82 7.79
N GLY A 99 18.89 -6.41 6.81
CA GLY A 99 18.58 -7.23 5.64
C GLY A 99 18.05 -6.40 4.48
N SER A 100 18.17 -6.93 3.26
CA SER A 100 17.62 -6.29 2.06
C SER A 100 17.02 -7.28 1.10
N VAL A 101 15.98 -6.85 0.40
CA VAL A 101 15.38 -7.56 -0.74
C VAL A 101 15.31 -6.63 -1.95
N SER A 102 15.35 -7.20 -3.16
CA SER A 102 15.10 -6.44 -4.39
C SER A 102 13.66 -6.65 -4.86
N ALA A 103 12.97 -5.58 -5.24
CA ALA A 103 11.60 -5.64 -5.74
C ALA A 103 11.41 -4.73 -6.95
N TYR A 104 10.72 -5.21 -7.98
CA TYR A 104 10.33 -4.38 -9.11
C TYR A 104 8.97 -3.73 -8.81
N HIS A 105 8.96 -2.41 -8.75
CA HIS A 105 7.80 -1.59 -8.44
C HIS A 105 7.27 -0.90 -9.71
N ILE A 106 5.95 -0.81 -9.82
CA ILE A 106 5.25 -0.07 -10.88
C ILE A 106 4.49 1.07 -10.20
N GLN A 107 4.76 2.30 -10.64
CA GLN A 107 4.12 3.49 -10.11
C GLN A 107 2.58 3.38 -10.13
N GLY A 108 1.93 3.76 -9.03
CA GLY A 108 0.47 3.66 -8.88
C GLY A 108 -0.03 2.28 -8.48
N SER A 109 0.87 1.38 -8.05
CA SER A 109 0.54 0.04 -7.58
C SER A 109 1.33 -0.32 -6.33
N ALA A 110 0.67 -0.93 -5.33
CA ALA A 110 1.37 -1.55 -4.22
C ALA A 110 2.21 -2.74 -4.69
N THR A 111 3.44 -2.84 -4.19
CA THR A 111 4.38 -3.93 -4.49
C THR A 111 4.55 -4.83 -3.28
N HIS A 112 4.20 -6.11 -3.43
CA HIS A 112 4.59 -7.13 -2.47
C HIS A 112 6.06 -7.49 -2.68
N THR A 113 6.84 -7.54 -1.62
CA THR A 113 8.21 -8.04 -1.66
C THR A 113 8.28 -9.49 -1.20
N ASP A 114 9.37 -10.18 -1.54
CA ASP A 114 9.77 -11.37 -0.78
C ASP A 114 10.15 -10.96 0.67
N ASP A 115 10.28 -11.96 1.54
CA ASP A 115 10.67 -11.74 2.93
C ASP A 115 12.09 -11.16 3.02
N ILE A 116 12.26 -10.10 3.80
CA ILE A 116 13.56 -9.54 4.14
C ILE A 116 14.18 -10.43 5.22
N ILE A 117 15.21 -11.18 4.86
CA ILE A 117 15.98 -11.98 5.81
C ILE A 117 17.03 -11.08 6.47
N MET A 118 16.85 -10.82 7.77
CA MET A 118 17.75 -9.99 8.56
C MET A 118 18.83 -10.84 9.23
N VAL A 119 20.07 -10.38 9.15
CA VAL A 119 21.27 -11.00 9.74
C VAL A 119 21.89 -10.06 10.77
N PRO A 120 22.61 -10.57 11.79
CA PRO A 120 23.22 -9.70 12.79
C PRO A 120 24.39 -8.90 12.19
N TYR A 121 24.64 -7.72 12.77
CA TYR A 121 25.82 -6.88 12.47
C TYR A 121 27.16 -7.53 12.85
#